data_AF-A0A352GGH5-F1
#
_entry.id   AF-A0A352GGH5-F1
#
_cell.length_a   1.000
_cell.length_b   1.000
_cell.length_c   1.000
_cell.angle_alpha   90.00
_cell.angle_beta   90.00
_cell.angle_gamma   90.00
#
_symmetry.space_group_name_H-M   'P 1'
#
loop_
_entity.id
_entity.type
_entity.pdbx_description
1 polymer ?
#
loop_
_entity_poly.entity_id
_entity_poly.type
_entity_poly.pdbx_seq_one_letter_code
_entity_poly.pdbx_strand_id
1 'polypeptide(L)'
;MSLRDLTPRQMAEVSLDLYAAGVVTYEDYELLAFQPELHPDYNDTVGALTGEPAGPDRPRDYVTQWEDRLNFERRYNPQNTRLVRKTEHIVSLLLTLDGPPDGSGRPMAA
;
A
#
# COMPACT_ATOMS: atom_id res chain seq x y z
N MET A 1 -0.23 5.93 -13.87
CA MET A 1 0.69 4.90 -13.34
C MET A 1 -0.20 3.88 -12.66
N SER A 2 -0.04 2.57 -12.91
CA SER A 2 -0.86 1.59 -12.18
C SER A 2 -0.17 1.18 -10.89
N LEU A 3 -0.92 1.13 -9.80
CA LEU A 3 -0.48 0.61 -8.50
C LEU A 3 -0.62 -0.92 -8.42
N ARG A 4 -1.07 -1.55 -9.51
CA ARG A 4 -1.27 -3.00 -9.61
C ARG A 4 -0.07 -3.77 -10.15
N ASP A 5 0.98 -3.06 -10.57
CA ASP A 5 2.17 -3.63 -11.19
C ASP A 5 3.45 -2.88 -10.73
N LEU A 6 3.57 -2.65 -9.42
CA LEU A 6 4.76 -2.02 -8.84
C LEU A 6 5.61 -3.02 -8.08
N THR A 7 6.92 -2.84 -8.13
CA THR A 7 7.82 -3.53 -7.22
C THR A 7 7.78 -2.89 -5.81
N PRO A 8 8.17 -3.62 -4.77
CA PRO A 8 8.43 -3.05 -3.44
C PRO A 8 9.28 -1.79 -3.43
N ARG A 9 10.34 -1.71 -4.24
CA ARG A 9 11.16 -0.49 -4.34
C ARG A 9 10.35 0.69 -4.88
N GLN A 10 9.60 0.46 -5.96
CA GLN A 10 8.79 1.50 -6.60
C GLN A 10 7.67 1.97 -5.67
N MET A 11 7.03 1.07 -4.92
CA MET A 11 6.00 1.46 -3.97
C MET A 11 6.56 2.34 -2.85
N ALA A 12 7.74 2.02 -2.33
CA ALA A 12 8.41 2.85 -1.32
C ALA A 12 8.75 4.25 -1.85
N GLU A 13 9.28 4.33 -3.08
CA GLU A 13 9.62 5.59 -3.75
C GLU A 13 8.37 6.45 -4.01
N VAL A 14 7.34 5.89 -4.62
CA VAL A 14 6.09 6.60 -4.93
C VAL A 14 5.39 7.07 -3.67
N SER A 15 5.41 6.27 -2.60
CA SER A 15 4.84 6.68 -1.31
C SER A 15 5.54 7.90 -0.76
N LEU A 16 6.88 7.96 -0.87
CA LEU A 16 7.67 9.12 -0.46
C LEU A 16 7.35 10.35 -1.32
N ASP A 17 7.26 10.19 -2.64
CA ASP A 17 6.93 11.28 -3.56
C ASP A 17 5.55 11.87 -3.26
N LEU A 18 4.54 11.02 -3.04
CA LEU A 18 3.18 11.45 -2.68
C LEU A 18 3.15 12.22 -1.35
N TYR A 19 3.95 11.79 -0.38
CA TYR A 19 4.08 12.48 0.90
C TYR A 19 4.77 13.84 0.74
N ALA A 20 5.89 13.87 0.03
CA ALA A 20 6.64 15.10 -0.25
C ALA A 20 5.80 16.13 -1.02
N ALA A 21 4.92 15.66 -1.91
CA ALA A 21 3.97 16.49 -2.64
C ALA A 21 2.73 16.90 -1.82
N GLY A 22 2.57 16.40 -0.58
CA GLY A 22 1.42 16.69 0.28
C GLY A 22 0.12 16.02 -0.18
N VAL A 23 0.19 15.01 -1.05
CA VAL A 23 -0.98 14.26 -1.55
C VAL A 23 -1.48 13.29 -0.49
N VAL A 24 -0.58 12.73 0.31
CA VAL A 24 -0.91 11.79 1.40
C VAL A 24 -0.35 12.28 2.72
N THR A 25 -0.96 11.86 3.83
CA THR A 25 -0.46 12.19 5.16
C THR A 25 0.79 11.38 5.50
N TYR A 26 1.53 11.78 6.54
CA TYR A 26 2.63 10.98 7.06
C TYR A 26 2.18 9.59 7.51
N GLU A 27 0.99 9.48 8.14
CA GLU A 27 0.45 8.21 8.60
C GLU A 27 0.07 7.25 7.45
N ASP A 28 -0.29 7.79 6.29
CA ASP A 28 -0.55 7.03 5.06
C ASP A 28 0.77 6.59 4.43
N TYR A 29 1.73 7.50 4.34
CA TYR A 29 3.08 7.22 3.88
C TYR A 29 3.72 6.07 4.66
N GLU A 30 3.69 6.10 5.99
CA GLU A 30 4.29 5.04 6.81
C GLU A 30 3.70 3.66 6.51
N LEU A 31 2.39 3.59 6.22
CA LEU A 31 1.73 2.33 5.86
C LEU A 31 2.09 1.84 4.46
N LEU A 32 2.23 2.76 3.51
CA LEU A 32 2.46 2.44 2.11
C LEU A 32 3.94 2.21 1.79
N ALA A 33 4.84 2.95 2.44
CA ALA A 33 6.28 2.87 2.20
C ALA A 33 6.93 1.65 2.88
N PHE A 34 6.28 1.08 3.90
CA PHE A 34 6.80 -0.11 4.56
C PHE A 34 6.65 -1.36 3.66
N GLN A 35 7.78 -1.85 3.17
CA GLN A 35 7.87 -3.04 2.33
C GLN A 35 8.82 -4.06 2.97
N PRO A 36 8.31 -5.17 3.54
CA PRO A 36 9.14 -6.17 4.22
C PRO A 36 10.31 -6.67 3.38
N GLU A 37 10.14 -6.81 2.08
CA GLU A 37 11.13 -7.32 1.13
C GLU A 37 12.35 -6.41 0.97
N LEU A 38 12.28 -5.17 1.46
CA LEU A 38 13.42 -4.25 1.48
C LEU A 38 14.28 -4.41 2.76
N HIS A 39 13.82 -5.18 3.74
CA HIS A 39 14.56 -5.39 4.98
C HIS A 39 15.74 -6.36 4.75
N PRO A 40 16.96 -6.04 5.21
CA PRO A 40 18.14 -6.89 5.01
C PRO A 40 17.95 -8.30 5.60
N ASP A 41 17.25 -8.40 6.73
CA ASP A 41 17.03 -9.66 7.44
C ASP A 41 15.76 -10.42 7.00
N TYR A 42 15.10 -10.01 5.90
CA TYR A 42 13.86 -10.68 5.47
C TYR A 42 14.04 -12.19 5.27
N ASN A 43 15.14 -12.58 4.60
CA ASN A 43 15.41 -13.99 4.29
C ASN A 43 15.62 -14.83 5.55
N ASP A 44 16.21 -14.24 6.60
CA ASP A 44 16.48 -14.93 7.87
C ASP A 44 15.25 -14.95 8.80
N THR A 45 14.17 -14.26 8.43
CA THR A 45 12.95 -14.12 9.24
C THR A 45 11.72 -14.63 8.48
N VAL A 46 11.05 -13.76 7.74
CA VAL A 46 9.84 -14.09 6.97
C VAL A 46 10.16 -15.15 5.92
N GLY A 47 11.26 -14.99 5.17
CA GLY A 47 11.67 -15.94 4.14
C GLY A 47 11.98 -17.33 4.70
N ALA A 48 12.56 -17.41 5.90
CA ALA A 48 12.79 -18.69 6.57
C ALA A 48 11.47 -19.38 6.99
N LEU A 49 10.44 -18.61 7.36
CA LEU A 49 9.13 -19.13 7.75
C LEU A 49 8.27 -19.54 6.55
N THR A 50 8.36 -18.83 5.44
CA THR A 50 7.52 -19.05 4.25
C THR A 50 8.19 -19.92 3.19
N GLY A 51 9.53 -20.03 3.22
CA GLY A 51 10.33 -20.66 2.16
C GLY A 51 10.54 -19.76 0.93
N GLU A 52 9.99 -18.54 0.93
CA GLU A 52 10.06 -17.61 -0.20
C GLU A 52 11.09 -16.50 0.07
N PRO A 53 12.11 -16.32 -0.78
CA PRO A 53 13.08 -15.24 -0.61
C PRO A 53 12.45 -13.86 -0.81
N ALA A 54 13.12 -12.81 -0.32
CA ALA A 54 12.72 -11.43 -0.57
C ALA A 54 12.65 -11.16 -2.09
N GLY A 55 11.53 -10.59 -2.53
CA GLY A 55 11.30 -10.19 -3.92
C GLY A 55 11.19 -8.67 -4.08
N PRO A 56 12.25 -7.88 -3.80
CA PRO A 56 12.17 -6.42 -3.81
C PRO A 56 11.91 -5.83 -5.20
N ASP A 57 12.23 -6.60 -6.25
CA ASP A 57 12.06 -6.22 -7.66
C ASP A 57 10.96 -7.05 -8.35
N ARG A 58 10.19 -7.84 -7.59
CA ARG A 58 9.05 -8.61 -8.10
C ARG A 58 7.79 -7.73 -8.06
N PRO A 59 7.12 -7.46 -9.20
CA PRO A 59 5.92 -6.65 -9.22
C PRO A 59 4.78 -7.26 -8.40
N ARG A 60 3.89 -6.39 -7.90
CA ARG A 60 2.75 -6.73 -7.06
C ARG A 60 1.54 -5.88 -7.36
N ASP A 61 0.37 -6.46 -7.08
CA ASP A 61 -0.88 -5.73 -7.02
C ASP A 61 -1.09 -5.19 -5.60
N TYR A 62 -0.77 -3.91 -5.37
CA TYR A 62 -0.95 -3.27 -4.07
C TYR A 62 -2.40 -2.95 -3.76
N VAL A 63 -3.22 -2.70 -4.78
CA VAL A 63 -4.65 -2.46 -4.60
C VAL A 63 -5.30 -3.71 -4.02
N THR A 64 -5.09 -4.86 -4.67
CA THR A 64 -5.66 -6.13 -4.21
C THR A 64 -5.12 -6.56 -2.85
N GLN A 65 -3.82 -6.37 -2.56
CA GLN A 65 -3.28 -6.67 -1.22
C GLN A 65 -3.97 -5.88 -0.10
N TRP A 66 -4.26 -4.60 -0.32
CA TRP A 66 -4.94 -3.76 0.67
C TRP A 66 -6.45 -4.05 0.75
N GLU A 67 -7.09 -4.42 -0.35
CA GLU A 67 -8.47 -4.93 -0.36
C GLU A 67 -8.58 -6.23 0.46
N ASP A 68 -7.66 -7.17 0.24
CA ASP A 68 -7.58 -8.43 1.00
C ASP A 68 -7.36 -8.16 2.49
N ARG A 69 -6.48 -7.20 2.82
CA ARG A 69 -6.30 -6.76 4.19
C ARG A 69 -7.58 -6.17 4.78
N LEU A 70 -8.28 -5.29 4.07
CA LEU A 70 -9.55 -4.71 4.54
C LEU A 70 -10.59 -5.81 4.81
N ASN A 71 -10.69 -6.79 3.92
CA ASN A 71 -11.58 -7.94 4.09
C ASN A 71 -11.21 -8.76 5.34
N PHE A 72 -9.91 -9.00 5.56
CA PHE A 72 -9.42 -9.67 6.77
C PHE A 72 -9.78 -8.88 8.03
N GLU A 73 -9.48 -7.57 8.09
CA GLU A 73 -9.74 -6.74 9.26
C GLU A 73 -11.24 -6.66 9.57
N ARG A 74 -12.10 -6.54 8.56
CA ARG A 74 -13.55 -6.56 8.72
C ARG A 74 -14.06 -7.88 9.30
N ARG A 75 -13.48 -9.00 8.87
CA ARG A 75 -13.91 -10.35 9.28
C ARG A 75 -13.43 -10.72 10.68
N TYR A 76 -12.17 -10.42 11.00
CA TYR A 76 -11.51 -10.93 12.20
C TYR A 76 -11.31 -9.87 13.28
N ASN A 77 -11.30 -8.58 12.94
CA ASN A 77 -11.11 -7.47 13.88
C ASN A 77 -12.27 -6.44 13.88
N PRO A 78 -13.56 -6.86 13.78
CA PRO A 78 -14.67 -5.93 13.57
C PRO A 78 -14.85 -4.90 14.69
N GLN A 79 -14.43 -5.23 15.91
CA GLN A 79 -14.51 -4.31 17.06
C GLN A 79 -13.42 -3.24 17.05
N ASN A 80 -12.32 -3.47 16.31
CA ASN A 80 -11.27 -2.47 16.13
C ASN A 80 -11.62 -1.49 15.01
N THR A 81 -12.65 -0.68 15.27
CA THR A 81 -13.20 0.27 14.29
C THR A 81 -12.18 1.30 13.79
N ARG A 82 -11.15 1.60 14.57
CA ARG A 82 -10.05 2.49 14.15
C ARG A 82 -9.20 1.83 13.07
N LEU A 83 -8.79 0.57 13.28
CA LEU A 83 -8.01 -0.19 12.31
C LEU A 83 -8.79 -0.37 11.00
N VAL A 84 -10.05 -0.82 11.09
CA VAL A 84 -10.90 -1.03 9.90
C VAL A 84 -11.02 0.26 9.08
N ARG A 85 -11.29 1.41 9.72
CA ARG A 85 -11.36 2.70 9.04
C ARG A 85 -10.04 3.14 8.43
N LYS A 86 -8.92 2.91 9.12
CA LYS A 86 -7.59 3.23 8.56
C LYS A 86 -7.30 2.41 7.31
N THR A 87 -7.58 1.11 7.34
CA THR A 87 -7.40 0.23 6.18
C THR A 87 -8.34 0.60 5.03
N GLU A 88 -9.59 0.98 5.33
CA GLU A 88 -10.55 1.45 4.33
C GLU A 88 -10.10 2.75 3.65
N HIS A 89 -9.57 3.69 4.42
CA HIS A 89 -8.97 4.92 3.90
C HIS A 89 -7.83 4.63 2.92
N ILE A 90 -6.91 3.71 3.26
CA ILE A 90 -5.82 3.32 2.37
C ILE A 90 -6.34 2.68 1.07
N VAL A 91 -7.33 1.79 1.12
CA VAL A 91 -7.93 1.20 -0.09
C VAL A 91 -8.54 2.29 -0.97
N SER A 92 -9.29 3.22 -0.39
CA SER A 92 -9.88 4.34 -1.13
C SER A 92 -8.81 5.21 -1.80
N LEU A 93 -7.71 5.49 -1.09
CA LEU A 93 -6.58 6.25 -1.61
C LEU A 93 -5.92 5.54 -2.80
N LEU A 94 -5.63 4.24 -2.67
CA LEU A 94 -4.99 3.46 -3.73
C LEU A 94 -5.87 3.37 -4.98
N LEU A 95 -7.18 3.16 -4.82
CA LEU A 95 -8.14 3.18 -5.94
C LEU A 95 -8.20 4.54 -6.64
N THR A 96 -8.10 5.64 -5.88
CA THR A 96 -8.08 6.99 -6.43
C THR A 96 -6.80 7.23 -7.25
N LEU A 97 -5.66 6.72 -6.79
CA LEU A 97 -4.36 6.88 -7.44
C LEU A 97 -4.14 5.92 -8.63
N ASP A 98 -4.76 4.73 -8.61
CA ASP A 98 -4.70 3.72 -9.70
C ASP A 98 -5.63 4.07 -10.88
N GLY A 99 -6.58 5.00 -10.69
CA GLY A 99 -7.47 5.51 -11.74
C GLY A 99 -6.71 6.11 -12.95
N PRO A 100 -7.36 6.21 -14.13
CA PRO A 100 -6.68 6.69 -15.33
C PRO A 100 -6.08 8.07 -15.08
N PRO A 101 -4.90 8.38 -15.65
CA PRO A 101 -4.35 9.72 -15.61
C PRO A 101 -5.17 10.55 -16.59
N ASP A 102 -6.37 10.96 -16.21
CA ASP A 102 -7.16 11.92 -16.97
C ASP A 102 -6.67 13.36 -16.73
N GLY A 103 -5.35 13.53 -16.53
CA GLY A 103 -4.62 14.78 -16.69
C GLY A 103 -5.17 16.02 -16.00
N SER A 104 -6.07 15.89 -15.02
CA SER A 104 -6.85 17.05 -14.56
C SER A 104 -6.70 17.35 -13.07
N GLY A 105 -6.17 16.44 -12.24
CA GLY A 105 -5.71 16.75 -10.88
C GLY A 105 -6.69 17.59 -10.05
N ARG A 106 -8.00 17.47 -10.29
CA ARG A 106 -9.03 18.25 -9.63
C ARG A 106 -9.76 17.36 -8.62
N PRO A 107 -10.00 17.84 -7.39
CA PRO A 107 -10.92 17.15 -6.51
C PRO A 107 -12.31 17.26 -7.14
N MET A 108 -13.04 16.14 -7.17
CA MET A 108 -14.50 16.21 -7.36
C MET A 108 -15.09 16.97 -6.18
N ALA A 109 -15.40 18.24 -6.40
CA ALA A 109 -16.18 19.05 -5.48
C ALA A 109 -17.67 18.94 -5.85
N ALA A 110 -18.46 18.43 -4.91
CA ALA A 110 -19.74 18.95 -4.41
C ALA A 110 -20.56 17.82 -3.78
#